data_AF-A0A352MWF4-F1
#
_entry.id   AF-A0A352MWF4-F1
#
_cell.length_a   1.000
_cell.length_b   1.000
_cell.length_c   1.000
_cell.angle_alpha   90.00
_cell.angle_beta   90.00
_cell.angle_gamma   90.00
#
_symmetry.space_group_name_H-M   'P 1'
#
loop_
_entity.id
_entity.type
_entity.pdbx_description
1 polymer ?
#
loop_
_entity_poly.entity_id
_entity_poly.type
_entity_poly.pdbx_seq_one_letter_code
_entity_poly.pdbx_strand_id
1 'polypeptide(L)'
;MKNKLKILDYILIITLLITIMIIVIIVIKSLEKKSIQNNAINNEKNITDIKQDNSGNELKNMSERERMEFYFSEFMDYIENGKYQEAYNLLYPDFKDNYFKTLDDFKKYVNKTYPEFVSFSYNDIERQGNIYVLMITVINPDLNKSEAKKSQRIVIKENNFNDFVLSFQVI
;
A
#
# COMPACT_ATOMS: atom_id res chain seq x y z
N MET A 1 -48.29 -24.15 -23.45
CA MET A 1 -49.18 -23.19 -22.75
C MET A 1 -48.35 -22.02 -22.28
N LYS A 2 -48.66 -20.78 -22.69
CA LYS A 2 -47.99 -19.57 -22.15
C LYS A 2 -48.59 -19.28 -20.78
N ASN A 3 -47.84 -19.54 -19.71
CA ASN A 3 -48.24 -19.12 -18.37
C ASN A 3 -48.21 -17.60 -18.33
N LYS A 4 -49.40 -16.97 -18.24
CA LYS A 4 -49.50 -15.53 -18.05
C LYS A 4 -49.13 -15.22 -16.61
N LEU A 5 -48.08 -14.43 -16.42
CA LEU A 5 -47.64 -13.92 -15.13
C LEU A 5 -48.79 -13.13 -14.47
N LYS A 6 -48.99 -13.33 -13.17
CA LYS A 6 -49.98 -12.59 -12.39
C LYS A 6 -49.41 -11.21 -12.05
N ILE A 7 -50.29 -10.25 -11.76
CA ILE A 7 -49.90 -8.89 -11.34
C ILE A 7 -48.89 -8.90 -10.17
N LEU A 8 -49.06 -9.83 -9.23
CA LEU A 8 -48.13 -10.04 -8.10
C LEU A 8 -46.71 -10.43 -8.56
N ASP A 9 -46.58 -11.21 -9.63
CA ASP A 9 -45.28 -11.62 -10.17
C ASP A 9 -44.56 -10.42 -10.81
N TYR A 10 -45.30 -9.53 -11.47
CA TYR A 10 -44.75 -8.28 -12.01
C TYR A 10 -44.29 -7.32 -10.91
N ILE A 11 -45.05 -7.20 -9.81
CA ILE A 11 -44.66 -6.36 -8.66
C ILE A 11 -43.35 -6.87 -8.06
N LEU A 12 -43.19 -8.18 -7.90
CA LEU A 12 -41.98 -8.79 -7.34
C LEU A 12 -40.75 -8.61 -8.24
N ILE A 13 -40.94 -8.67 -9.56
CA ILE A 13 -39.85 -8.40 -10.52
C ILE A 13 -39.44 -6.91 -10.47
N ILE A 14 -40.40 -5.99 -10.37
CA ILE A 14 -40.13 -4.56 -10.31
C ILE A 14 -39.38 -4.21 -9.01
N THR A 15 -39.77 -4.77 -7.87
CA THR A 15 -39.07 -4.51 -6.60
C THR A 15 -37.64 -5.05 -6.61
N LEU A 16 -37.40 -6.22 -7.22
CA LEU A 16 -36.06 -6.77 -7.42
C LEU A 16 -35.17 -5.90 -8.33
N LEU A 17 -35.74 -5.30 -9.38
CA LEU A 17 -35.00 -4.40 -10.26
C LEU A 17 -34.59 -3.10 -9.56
N ILE A 18 -35.45 -2.57 -8.69
CA ILE A 18 -35.17 -1.34 -7.93
C ILE A 18 -34.03 -1.56 -6.93
N THR A 19 -33.98 -2.70 -6.24
CA THR A 19 -32.90 -3.00 -5.29
C THR A 19 -31.54 -3.14 -5.97
N ILE A 20 -31.50 -3.76 -7.15
CA ILE A 20 -30.28 -3.86 -7.97
C ILE A 20 -29.80 -2.46 -8.41
N MET A 21 -30.71 -1.59 -8.83
CA MET A 21 -30.37 -0.20 -9.20
C MET A 21 -29.75 0.59 -8.04
N ILE A 22 -30.27 0.45 -6.83
CA ILE A 22 -29.72 1.13 -5.64
C ILE A 22 -28.29 0.65 -5.35
N ILE A 23 -28.02 -0.66 -5.46
CA ILE A 23 -26.69 -1.24 -5.25
C ILE A 23 -25.69 -0.67 -6.28
N VAL A 24 -26.09 -0.59 -7.55
CA VAL A 24 -25.25 -0.02 -8.63
C VAL A 24 -24.88 1.43 -8.34
N ILE A 25 -25.82 2.25 -7.87
CA ILE A 25 -25.56 3.66 -7.51
C ILE A 25 -24.56 3.78 -6.35
N ILE A 26 -24.65 2.91 -5.34
CA ILE A 26 -23.72 2.89 -4.20
C ILE A 26 -22.30 2.54 -4.66
N VAL A 27 -22.16 1.56 -5.57
CA VAL A 27 -20.86 1.15 -6.12
C VAL A 27 -20.26 2.27 -7.00
N ILE A 28 -21.05 2.97 -7.81
CA ILE A 28 -20.55 4.10 -8.61
C ILE A 28 -20.03 5.21 -7.69
N LYS A 29 -20.77 5.57 -6.63
CA LYS A 29 -20.33 6.57 -5.65
C LYS A 29 -19.07 6.17 -4.89
N SER A 30 -18.89 4.88 -4.59
CA SER A 30 -17.67 4.40 -3.92
C SER A 30 -16.46 4.44 -4.85
N LEU A 31 -16.65 4.21 -6.15
CA LEU A 31 -15.62 4.36 -7.18
C LEU A 31 -15.25 5.84 -7.39
N GLU A 32 -16.23 6.75 -7.40
CA GLU A 32 -16.00 8.20 -7.52
C GLU A 32 -15.27 8.79 -6.30
N LYS A 33 -15.55 8.28 -5.09
CA LYS A 33 -14.82 8.69 -3.88
C LYS A 33 -13.34 8.26 -3.92
N LYS A 34 -13.00 7.22 -4.69
CA LYS A 34 -11.62 6.75 -4.93
C LYS A 34 -10.90 7.52 -6.05
N SER A 35 -11.61 8.30 -6.87
CA SER A 35 -11.03 9.07 -7.99
C SER A 35 -10.77 10.56 -7.71
N ILE A 36 -11.27 11.14 -6.61
CA ILE A 36 -11.08 12.58 -6.32
C ILE A 36 -9.69 12.92 -5.75
N GLN A 37 -8.82 11.92 -5.53
CA GLN A 37 -7.38 12.16 -5.32
C GLN A 37 -6.54 11.53 -6.43
N ASN A 38 -6.99 11.65 -7.68
CA ASN A 38 -6.20 11.28 -8.84
C ASN A 38 -6.37 12.33 -9.94
N ASN A 39 -5.48 13.33 -9.96
CA ASN A 39 -5.24 14.14 -11.14
C ASN A 39 -3.81 13.92 -11.63
N ALA A 40 -3.74 13.20 -12.76
CA ALA A 40 -2.69 13.16 -13.79
C ALA A 40 -1.28 12.70 -13.34
N ILE A 41 -0.54 11.89 -14.10
CA ILE A 41 -0.30 11.98 -15.55
C ILE A 41 0.01 10.57 -16.09
N ASN A 42 -0.75 10.13 -17.09
CA ASN A 42 -0.32 9.11 -18.04
C ASN A 42 0.58 9.79 -19.07
N ASN A 43 1.83 9.33 -19.20
CA ASN A 43 2.63 9.44 -20.42
C ASN A 43 3.74 8.37 -20.38
N GLU A 44 3.57 7.30 -21.15
CA GLU A 44 4.66 6.41 -21.54
C GLU A 44 5.63 7.17 -22.44
N LYS A 45 6.73 7.68 -21.86
CA LYS A 45 8.09 7.71 -22.42
C LYS A 45 9.04 8.42 -21.45
N ASN A 46 10.09 7.69 -21.05
CA ASN A 46 11.27 8.11 -20.26
C ASN A 46 11.00 8.46 -18.78
N ILE A 47 10.94 7.42 -17.95
CA ILE A 47 10.57 7.47 -16.51
C ILE A 47 11.76 7.80 -15.59
N THR A 48 13.00 7.83 -16.09
CA THR A 48 14.19 8.05 -15.24
C THR A 48 14.50 9.51 -14.91
N ASP A 49 14.08 10.50 -15.71
CA ASP A 49 14.57 11.88 -15.55
C ASP A 49 13.56 12.88 -14.95
N ILE A 50 12.25 12.56 -14.93
CA ILE A 50 11.21 13.56 -14.61
C ILE A 50 10.70 13.50 -13.16
N LYS A 51 10.86 12.37 -12.45
CA LYS A 51 10.43 12.27 -11.03
C LYS A 51 11.37 12.97 -10.05
N GLN A 52 12.61 13.25 -10.44
CA GLN A 52 13.62 13.77 -9.54
C GLN A 52 13.44 15.28 -9.24
N ASP A 53 12.77 16.02 -10.13
CA ASP A 53 12.82 17.49 -10.09
C ASP A 53 11.76 18.15 -9.17
N ASN A 54 10.60 17.50 -8.97
CA ASN A 54 9.56 18.03 -8.06
C ASN A 54 9.58 17.34 -6.68
N SER A 55 9.59 16.00 -6.63
CA SER A 55 9.64 15.26 -5.37
C SER A 55 10.96 15.45 -4.61
N GLY A 56 12.08 15.59 -5.33
CA GLY A 56 13.39 15.83 -4.71
C GLY A 56 13.48 17.17 -3.97
N ASN A 57 12.77 18.20 -4.42
CA ASN A 57 12.76 19.51 -3.77
C ASN A 57 11.87 19.53 -2.52
N GLU A 58 10.78 18.76 -2.50
CA GLU A 58 9.97 18.56 -1.29
C GLU A 58 10.75 17.77 -0.24
N LEU A 59 11.41 16.68 -0.63
CA LEU A 59 12.23 15.86 0.27
C LEU A 59 13.40 16.63 0.89
N LYS A 60 14.03 17.56 0.14
CA LYS A 60 15.10 18.42 0.68
C LYS A 60 14.64 19.30 1.84
N ASN A 61 13.37 19.66 1.89
CA ASN A 61 12.80 20.48 2.95
C ASN A 61 12.32 19.66 4.15
N MET A 62 12.27 18.32 4.01
CA MET A 62 11.90 17.40 5.08
C MET A 62 13.09 17.12 6.00
N SER A 63 12.82 16.98 7.30
CA SER A 63 13.77 16.43 8.27
C SER A 63 14.12 14.98 7.93
N GLU A 64 15.24 14.48 8.49
CA GLU A 64 15.64 13.07 8.29
C GLU A 64 14.53 12.11 8.74
N ARG A 65 13.86 12.44 9.85
CA ARG A 65 12.73 11.66 10.36
C ARG A 65 11.58 11.60 9.36
N GLU A 66 11.13 12.75 8.86
CA GLU A 66 10.03 12.83 7.89
C GLU A 66 10.36 12.05 6.61
N ARG A 67 11.61 12.11 6.14
CA ARG A 67 12.04 11.30 4.99
C ARG A 67 12.01 9.81 5.27
N MET A 68 12.44 9.36 6.45
CA MET A 68 12.38 7.94 6.80
C MET A 68 10.94 7.42 6.89
N GLU A 69 10.03 8.22 7.45
CA GLU A 69 8.60 7.91 7.48
C GLU A 69 8.04 7.89 6.05
N PHE A 70 8.41 8.85 5.20
CA PHE A 70 8.02 8.88 3.79
C PHE A 70 8.50 7.64 3.02
N TYR A 71 9.78 7.27 3.14
CA TYR A 71 10.37 6.11 2.45
C TYR A 71 9.74 4.79 2.87
N PHE A 72 9.45 4.61 4.17
CA PHE A 72 8.75 3.42 4.62
C PHE A 72 7.30 3.38 4.16
N SER A 73 6.59 4.52 4.19
CA SER A 73 5.24 4.62 3.63
C SER A 73 5.22 4.30 2.14
N GLU A 74 6.17 4.79 1.34
CA GLU A 74 6.28 4.46 -0.09
C GLU A 74 6.44 2.95 -0.32
N PHE A 75 7.28 2.29 0.49
CA PHE A 75 7.44 0.84 0.43
C PHE A 75 6.14 0.08 0.73
N MET A 76 5.39 0.51 1.75
CA MET A 76 4.10 -0.10 2.10
C MET A 76 3.04 0.19 1.03
N ASP A 77 2.99 1.40 0.48
CA ASP A 77 2.09 1.78 -0.61
C ASP A 77 2.31 0.88 -1.83
N TYR A 78 3.56 0.53 -2.15
CA TYR A 78 3.83 -0.44 -3.22
C TYR A 78 3.23 -1.82 -2.92
N ILE A 79 3.33 -2.31 -1.68
CA ILE A 79 2.73 -3.59 -1.28
C ILE A 79 1.21 -3.53 -1.37
N GLU A 80 0.59 -2.51 -0.79
CA GLU A 80 -0.87 -2.33 -0.74
C GLU A 80 -1.50 -2.22 -2.13
N ASN A 81 -0.78 -1.61 -3.08
CA ASN A 81 -1.24 -1.45 -4.46
C ASN A 81 -0.81 -2.60 -5.39
N GLY A 82 -0.27 -3.70 -4.85
CA GLY A 82 0.16 -4.86 -5.62
C GLY A 82 1.39 -4.64 -6.51
N LYS A 83 2.10 -3.51 -6.33
CA LYS A 83 3.34 -3.12 -6.99
C LYS A 83 4.54 -3.80 -6.34
N TYR A 84 4.49 -5.13 -6.28
CA TYR A 84 5.47 -5.92 -5.54
C TYR A 84 6.87 -5.84 -6.12
N GLN A 85 7.02 -5.62 -7.43
CA GLN A 85 8.33 -5.50 -8.05
C GLN A 85 9.04 -4.22 -7.59
N GLU A 86 8.30 -3.13 -7.46
CA GLU A 86 8.78 -1.84 -6.98
C GLU A 86 9.19 -1.94 -5.52
N ALA A 87 8.36 -2.51 -4.66
CA ALA A 87 8.72 -2.80 -3.26
C ALA A 87 9.97 -3.71 -3.16
N TYR A 88 10.02 -4.76 -3.98
CA TYR A 88 11.14 -5.72 -4.01
C TYR A 88 12.45 -5.07 -4.48
N ASN A 89 12.38 -4.08 -5.37
CA ASN A 89 13.55 -3.33 -5.84
C ASN A 89 14.12 -2.40 -4.77
N LEU A 90 13.33 -1.99 -3.77
CA LEU A 90 13.80 -1.20 -2.62
C LEU A 90 14.51 -2.04 -1.56
N LEU A 91 14.50 -3.38 -1.66
CA LEU A 91 15.18 -4.24 -0.70
C LEU A 91 16.70 -4.13 -0.85
N TYR A 92 17.39 -4.01 0.27
CA TYR A 92 18.85 -4.07 0.31
C TYR A 92 19.34 -5.38 -0.34
N PRO A 93 20.34 -5.34 -1.25
CA PRO A 93 20.72 -6.51 -2.06
C PRO A 93 21.00 -7.77 -1.25
N ASP A 94 21.88 -7.68 -0.23
CA ASP A 94 22.22 -8.85 0.59
C ASP A 94 21.01 -9.35 1.40
N PHE A 95 20.12 -8.46 1.83
CA PHE A 95 18.90 -8.85 2.54
C PHE A 95 17.95 -9.62 1.61
N LYS A 96 17.77 -9.09 0.40
CA LYS A 96 16.99 -9.73 -0.66
C LYS A 96 17.52 -11.11 -0.99
N ASP A 97 18.83 -11.26 -1.22
CA ASP A 97 19.44 -12.54 -1.57
C ASP A 97 19.37 -13.58 -0.44
N ASN A 98 19.40 -13.12 0.81
CA ASN A 98 19.35 -13.99 1.99
C ASN A 98 17.93 -14.47 2.34
N TYR A 99 16.92 -13.59 2.21
CA TYR A 99 15.56 -13.89 2.68
C TYR A 99 14.54 -14.08 1.56
N PHE A 100 14.73 -13.42 0.42
CA PHE A 100 13.76 -13.33 -0.67
C PHE A 100 14.45 -13.45 -2.02
N LYS A 101 15.04 -14.63 -2.32
CA LYS A 101 15.79 -14.86 -3.56
C LYS A 101 14.99 -14.57 -4.82
N THR A 102 13.67 -14.71 -4.74
CA THR A 102 12.75 -14.42 -5.84
C THR A 102 11.67 -13.43 -5.42
N LEU A 103 11.11 -12.74 -6.41
CA LEU A 103 9.94 -11.87 -6.22
C LEU A 103 8.76 -12.66 -5.61
N ASP A 104 8.60 -13.93 -5.99
CA ASP A 104 7.50 -14.76 -5.49
C ASP A 104 7.68 -15.13 -4.01
N ASP A 105 8.92 -15.36 -3.56
CA ASP A 105 9.22 -15.55 -2.13
C ASP A 105 8.85 -14.30 -1.32
N PHE A 106 9.21 -13.11 -1.84
CA PHE A 106 8.84 -11.84 -1.24
C PHE A 106 7.32 -11.65 -1.18
N LYS A 107 6.61 -11.83 -2.30
CA LYS A 107 5.14 -11.73 -2.38
C LYS A 107 4.46 -12.65 -1.37
N LYS A 108 4.90 -13.91 -1.29
CA LYS A 108 4.35 -14.90 -0.37
C LYS A 108 4.54 -14.47 1.09
N TYR A 109 5.69 -13.88 1.42
CA TYR A 109 5.94 -13.36 2.76
C TYR A 109 5.06 -12.15 3.06
N VAL A 110 5.06 -11.11 2.23
CA VAL A 110 4.32 -9.87 2.53
C VAL A 110 2.82 -10.10 2.63
N ASN A 111 2.24 -10.94 1.76
CA ASN A 111 0.81 -11.26 1.80
C ASN A 111 0.42 -12.12 3.01
N LYS A 112 1.37 -12.85 3.60
CA LYS A 112 1.14 -13.59 4.84
C LYS A 112 1.30 -12.68 6.06
N THR A 113 2.23 -11.74 6.01
CA THR A 113 2.68 -10.95 7.16
C THR A 113 1.86 -9.68 7.35
N TYR A 114 1.52 -8.99 6.26
CA TYR A 114 0.77 -7.74 6.28
C TYR A 114 -0.68 -8.01 5.86
N PRO A 115 -1.67 -7.57 6.64
CA PRO A 115 -3.08 -7.67 6.25
C PRO A 115 -3.37 -6.78 5.02
N GLU A 116 -4.49 -7.04 4.34
CA GLU A 116 -4.93 -6.25 3.17
C GLU A 116 -5.15 -4.77 3.53
N PHE A 117 -5.60 -4.50 4.76
CA PHE A 117 -5.64 -3.17 5.34
C PHE A 117 -4.68 -3.11 6.52
N VAL A 118 -3.55 -2.46 6.33
CA VAL A 118 -2.54 -2.30 7.38
C VAL A 118 -2.45 -0.85 7.80
N SER A 119 -2.32 -0.61 9.10
CA SER A 119 -1.92 0.70 9.63
C SER A 119 -0.62 0.52 10.39
N PHE A 120 0.22 1.55 10.41
CA PHE A 120 1.48 1.51 11.15
C PHE A 120 1.66 2.77 11.98
N SER A 121 2.32 2.63 13.12
CA SER A 121 2.80 3.74 13.93
C SER A 121 4.31 3.68 14.09
N TYR A 122 4.97 4.83 13.98
CA TYR A 122 6.40 4.97 14.23
C TYR A 122 6.64 5.17 15.73
N ASN A 123 7.13 4.14 16.40
CA ASN A 123 7.41 4.19 17.83
C ASN A 123 8.72 4.94 18.09
N ASP A 124 9.73 4.68 17.26
CA ASP A 124 11.05 5.30 17.38
C ASP A 124 11.80 5.28 16.05
N ILE A 125 12.68 6.28 15.85
CA ILE A 125 13.54 6.41 14.66
C ILE A 125 14.90 6.94 15.12
N GLU A 126 15.91 6.10 14.99
CA GLU A 126 17.28 6.41 15.39
C GLU A 126 18.24 6.38 14.20
N ARG A 127 19.15 7.35 14.14
CA ARG A 127 20.25 7.33 13.18
C ARG A 127 21.46 6.61 13.78
N GLN A 128 21.97 5.61 13.07
CA GLN A 128 23.17 4.85 13.43
C GLN A 128 24.20 4.99 12.30
N GLY A 129 25.00 6.05 12.36
CA GLY A 129 25.96 6.37 11.30
C GLY A 129 25.27 6.72 9.98
N ASN A 130 25.36 5.82 9.01
CA ASN A 130 24.79 5.97 7.66
C ASN A 130 23.47 5.21 7.43
N ILE A 131 22.91 4.60 8.48
CA ILE A 131 21.61 3.94 8.45
C ILE A 131 20.66 4.55 9.48
N TYR A 132 19.37 4.31 9.26
CA TYR A 132 18.29 4.66 10.18
C TYR A 132 17.59 3.39 10.63
N VAL A 133 17.36 3.25 11.92
CA VAL A 133 16.65 2.12 12.52
C VAL A 133 15.30 2.61 13.01
N LEU A 134 14.23 2.09 12.41
CA LEU A 134 12.86 2.44 12.76
C LEU A 134 12.26 1.27 13.55
N MET A 135 11.61 1.59 14.66
CA MET A 135 10.73 0.66 15.37
C MET A 135 9.29 1.02 15.04
N ILE A 136 8.61 0.14 14.30
CA ILE A 136 7.21 0.34 13.92
C ILE A 136 6.30 -0.63 14.67
N THR A 137 5.05 -0.24 14.87
CA THR A 137 3.98 -1.16 15.22
C THR A 137 3.09 -1.36 14.00
N VAL A 138 3.04 -2.58 13.48
CA VAL A 138 2.06 -3.01 12.48
C VAL A 138 0.74 -3.26 13.20
N ILE A 139 -0.33 -2.65 12.72
CA ILE A 139 -1.67 -2.70 13.29
C ILE A 139 -2.59 -3.36 12.26
N ASN A 140 -3.11 -4.54 12.62
CA ASN A 140 -4.17 -5.21 11.88
C ASN A 140 -5.54 -4.78 12.45
N PRO A 141 -6.34 -4.00 11.71
CA PRO A 141 -7.63 -3.51 12.19
C PRO A 141 -8.68 -4.62 12.34
N ASP A 142 -8.47 -5.78 11.70
CA ASP A 142 -9.44 -6.88 11.68
C ASP A 142 -9.30 -7.84 12.88
N LEU A 143 -8.27 -7.65 13.72
CA LEU A 143 -7.99 -8.50 14.87
C LEU A 143 -8.33 -7.83 16.21
N ASN A 144 -8.58 -8.64 17.24
CA ASN A 144 -8.77 -8.15 18.60
C ASN A 144 -7.50 -7.47 19.15
N LYS A 145 -7.66 -6.45 20.02
CA LYS A 145 -6.61 -5.49 20.44
C LYS A 145 -5.25 -6.09 20.87
N SER A 146 -5.21 -7.29 21.44
CA SER A 146 -3.96 -7.92 21.92
C SER A 146 -3.20 -8.67 20.82
N GLU A 147 -3.88 -9.12 19.77
CA GLU A 147 -3.31 -9.85 18.62
C GLU A 147 -3.11 -8.93 17.41
N ALA A 148 -3.74 -7.76 17.43
CA ALA A 148 -3.72 -6.77 16.36
C ALA A 148 -2.38 -6.04 16.19
N LYS A 149 -1.45 -6.12 17.15
CA LYS A 149 -0.24 -5.28 17.16
C LYS A 149 1.03 -6.11 17.14
N LYS A 150 1.87 -5.86 16.15
CA LYS A 150 3.18 -6.52 16.03
C LYS A 150 4.27 -5.49 15.82
N SER A 151 5.27 -5.49 16.71
CA SER A 151 6.44 -4.63 16.55
C SER A 151 7.38 -5.21 15.50
N GLN A 152 7.93 -4.36 14.65
CA GLN A 152 8.90 -4.74 13.63
C GLN A 152 10.02 -3.71 13.57
N ARG A 153 11.26 -4.19 13.44
CA ARG A 153 12.42 -3.33 13.16
C ARG A 153 12.59 -3.18 11.65
N ILE A 154 12.72 -1.95 11.19
CA ILE A 154 13.07 -1.59 9.81
C ILE A 154 14.43 -0.89 9.84
N VAL A 155 15.27 -1.13 8.84
CA VAL A 155 16.54 -0.44 8.66
C VAL A 155 16.54 0.18 7.27
N ILE A 156 16.74 1.49 7.19
CA ILE A 156 16.78 2.26 5.95
C ILE A 156 18.18 2.83 5.75
N LYS A 157 18.70 2.72 4.53
CA LYS A 157 19.90 3.43 4.07
C LYS A 157 19.49 4.41 2.97
N GLU A 158 19.60 5.70 3.26
CA GLU A 158 19.43 6.78 2.28
C GLU A 158 20.77 7.04 1.59
N ASN A 159 20.88 6.76 0.30
CA ASN A 159 22.05 7.09 -0.51
C ASN A 159 21.97 8.55 -1.00
N ASN A 160 20.76 9.01 -1.35
CA ASN A 160 20.44 10.39 -1.70
C ASN A 160 18.93 10.65 -1.48
N PHE A 161 18.46 11.89 -1.65
CA PHE A 161 17.03 12.18 -1.64
C PHE A 161 16.29 11.31 -2.67
N ASN A 162 15.31 10.55 -2.20
CA ASN A 162 14.53 9.57 -2.98
C ASN A 162 15.34 8.39 -3.55
N ASP A 163 16.58 8.20 -3.11
CA ASP A 163 17.41 7.03 -3.42
C ASP A 163 17.75 6.34 -2.10
N PHE A 164 16.98 5.29 -1.80
CA PHE A 164 17.10 4.55 -0.56
C PHE A 164 16.89 3.06 -0.80
N VAL A 165 17.42 2.28 0.14
CA VAL A 165 17.18 0.85 0.24
C VAL A 165 16.85 0.51 1.68
N LEU A 166 16.06 -0.53 1.88
CA LEU A 166 15.64 -0.95 3.21
C LEU A 166 15.77 -2.46 3.43
N SER A 167 15.83 -2.82 4.71
CA SER A 167 15.68 -4.19 5.19
C SER A 167 14.78 -4.19 6.41
N PHE A 168 14.24 -5.35 6.77
CA PHE A 168 13.33 -5.44 7.90
C PHE A 168 13.48 -6.76 8.63
N GLN A 169 13.09 -6.77 9.89
CA GLN A 169 12.99 -8.00 10.67
C GLN A 169 11.92 -8.91 10.05
N VAL A 170 12.34 -10.09 9.61
CA VAL A 170 11.43 -11.15 9.15
C VAL A 170 10.77 -11.80 10.36
N ILE A 171 9.44 -11.93 10.35
CA ILE A 171 8.61 -12.23 11.53
C ILE A 171 7.48 -13.22 11.26
#